data_AF-A0A671RI53-F1
#
_entry.id   AF-A0A671RI53-F1
#
_cell.length_a   1.000
_cell.length_b   1.000
_cell.length_c   1.000
_cell.angle_alpha   90.00
_cell.angle_beta   90.00
_cell.angle_gamma   90.00
#
_symmetry.space_group_name_H-M   'P 1'
#
loop_
_entity.id
_entity.type
_entity.pdbx_description
1 polymer ?
#
loop_
_entity_poly.entity_id
_entity_poly.type
_entity_poly.pdbx_seq_one_letter_code
_entity_poly.pdbx_strand_id
1 'polypeptide(L)'
;MSAQGDCEFLVKRARELVPQDPYAAKAWLITARTLYPADFNIQYEMYSIERNAERTASAGRLLYDIFVNFPEQPVVWREIAVITAALRNDSQDKHAQFLKGVFETLPGPVQCKMLLKATEQCFNTLEKAEMLLLLLKRFPESVVQHGVSLGESLLEAETVENLDTPVNCFRKLFVCDVLPLILNNADMCLPVSLLYKYMHKAAEFYICYVTREPSADAQMQGSQEVGGLKSPGRGRSQRCVIDGLSEKASVVTEPWERLLEMVGVVGSLCDWQGEKASRSYSELLQRVSELCRYMSATDSEGFARCCAQIVTCCTLVLFHSAFHYVSAVQPSLFQGHVSLSSCPWVLLEDLSSVYTDVEVERKHTHKKRKLADGREKTMVSMKSS
;
A
#
# COMPACT_ATOMS: atom_id res chain seq x y z
N MET A 1 -45.99 -35.01 20.86
CA MET A 1 -45.69 -33.61 21.25
C MET A 1 -44.58 -33.15 20.32
N SER A 2 -44.79 -32.06 19.56
CA SER A 2 -43.82 -31.64 18.55
C SER A 2 -42.63 -30.97 19.21
N ALA A 3 -41.44 -31.56 19.10
CA ALA A 3 -40.19 -31.02 19.63
C ALA A 3 -39.95 -29.55 19.23
N GLN A 4 -40.47 -29.13 18.06
CA GLN A 4 -40.46 -27.75 17.59
C GLN A 4 -41.15 -26.77 18.56
N GLY A 5 -42.32 -27.14 19.10
CA GLY A 5 -43.08 -26.28 20.02
C GLY A 5 -42.39 -26.13 21.38
N ASP A 6 -41.69 -27.18 21.81
CA ASP A 6 -40.92 -27.17 23.05
C ASP A 6 -39.69 -26.24 22.93
N CYS A 7 -38.96 -26.30 21.80
CA CYS A 7 -37.83 -25.38 21.52
C CYS A 7 -38.26 -23.92 21.52
N GLU A 8 -39.35 -23.59 20.81
CA GLU A 8 -39.88 -22.22 20.74
C GLU A 8 -40.31 -21.70 22.11
N PHE A 9 -40.94 -22.54 22.93
CA PHE A 9 -41.32 -22.19 24.29
C PHE A 9 -40.10 -21.86 25.16
N LEU A 10 -39.05 -22.70 25.11
CA LEU A 10 -37.82 -22.51 25.90
C LEU A 10 -37.10 -21.21 25.50
N VAL A 11 -36.99 -20.94 24.19
CA VAL A 11 -36.39 -19.70 23.68
C VAL A 11 -37.20 -18.48 24.10
N LYS A 12 -38.53 -18.53 23.96
CA LYS A 12 -39.41 -17.44 24.40
C LYS A 12 -39.26 -17.16 25.89
N ARG A 13 -39.23 -18.22 26.72
CA ARG A 13 -39.09 -18.09 28.17
C ARG A 13 -37.76 -17.48 28.58
N ALA A 14 -36.66 -17.88 27.93
CA ALA A 14 -35.36 -17.28 28.16
C ALA A 14 -35.36 -15.78 27.81
N ARG A 15 -35.95 -15.40 26.68
CA ARG A 15 -36.00 -14.01 26.21
C ARG A 15 -36.76 -13.07 27.16
N GLU A 16 -37.87 -13.54 27.73
CA GLU A 16 -38.65 -12.81 28.75
C GLU A 16 -37.82 -12.51 30.00
N LEU A 17 -36.87 -13.39 30.35
CA LEU A 17 -36.04 -13.26 31.54
C LEU A 17 -34.79 -12.40 31.32
N VAL A 18 -34.32 -12.19 30.09
CA VAL A 18 -33.12 -11.38 29.81
C VAL A 18 -33.07 -10.03 30.54
N PRO A 19 -34.12 -9.19 30.53
CA PRO A 19 -34.08 -7.89 31.22
C PRO A 19 -34.20 -7.99 32.75
N GLN A 20 -34.72 -9.10 33.29
CA GLN A 20 -34.99 -9.27 34.72
C GLN A 20 -33.88 -10.05 35.43
N ASP A 21 -33.49 -11.18 34.85
CA ASP A 21 -32.46 -12.09 35.34
C ASP A 21 -31.73 -12.76 34.15
N PRO A 22 -30.60 -12.17 33.71
CA PRO A 22 -29.82 -12.72 32.61
C PRO A 22 -29.16 -14.06 32.95
N TYR A 23 -28.98 -14.40 34.24
CA TYR A 23 -28.43 -15.69 34.64
C TYR A 23 -29.48 -16.80 34.53
N ALA A 24 -30.72 -16.52 34.95
CA ALA A 24 -31.84 -17.44 34.72
C ALA A 24 -32.08 -17.66 33.23
N ALA A 25 -32.07 -16.60 32.40
CA ALA A 25 -32.21 -16.72 30.95
C ALA A 25 -31.14 -17.67 30.35
N LYS A 26 -29.89 -17.54 30.79
CA LYS A 26 -28.81 -18.46 30.37
C LYS A 26 -29.02 -19.89 30.85
N ALA A 27 -29.45 -20.09 32.10
CA ALA A 27 -29.72 -21.42 32.63
C ALA A 27 -30.81 -22.15 31.82
N TRP A 28 -31.86 -21.42 31.41
CA TRP A 28 -32.89 -21.93 30.50
C TRP A 28 -32.30 -22.36 29.16
N LEU A 29 -31.46 -21.52 28.53
CA LEU A 29 -30.89 -21.85 27.22
C LEU A 29 -29.84 -22.96 27.28
N ILE A 30 -29.04 -23.04 28.35
CA ILE A 30 -28.12 -24.16 28.57
C ILE A 30 -28.91 -25.46 28.67
N THR A 31 -29.98 -25.46 29.46
CA THR A 31 -30.88 -26.62 29.58
C THR A 31 -31.50 -26.98 28.22
N ALA A 32 -32.01 -25.99 27.49
CA ALA A 32 -32.59 -26.18 26.18
C ALA A 32 -31.57 -26.77 25.19
N ARG A 33 -30.34 -26.27 25.17
CA ARG A 33 -29.26 -26.78 24.31
C ARG A 33 -28.86 -28.21 24.66
N THR A 34 -28.90 -28.59 25.94
CA THR A 34 -28.66 -29.98 26.35
C THR A 34 -29.75 -30.92 25.85
N LEU A 35 -31.02 -30.47 25.85
CA LEU A 35 -32.15 -31.27 25.36
C LEU A 35 -32.22 -31.32 23.82
N TYR A 36 -31.88 -30.22 23.16
CA TYR A 36 -32.01 -30.04 21.71
C TYR A 36 -30.73 -29.44 21.10
N PRO A 37 -29.62 -30.20 21.09
CA PRO A 37 -28.30 -29.67 20.70
C PRO A 37 -28.21 -29.26 19.22
N ALA A 38 -29.05 -29.82 18.35
CA ALA A 38 -29.07 -29.52 16.92
C ALA A 38 -30.05 -28.40 16.53
N ASP A 39 -30.74 -27.78 17.49
CA ASP A 39 -31.69 -26.72 17.21
C ASP A 39 -30.97 -25.37 17.00
N PHE A 40 -31.13 -24.80 15.80
CA PHE A 40 -30.53 -23.52 15.44
C PHE A 40 -31.05 -22.36 16.28
N ASN A 41 -32.36 -22.32 16.59
CA ASN A 41 -32.97 -21.18 17.27
C ASN A 41 -32.44 -21.05 18.70
N ILE A 42 -32.24 -22.16 19.40
CA ILE A 42 -31.64 -22.18 20.73
C ILE A 42 -30.19 -21.68 20.66
N GLN A 43 -29.37 -22.21 19.75
CA GLN A 43 -27.97 -21.79 19.64
C GLN A 43 -27.82 -20.32 19.23
N TYR A 44 -28.67 -19.85 18.30
CA TYR A 44 -28.67 -18.47 17.86
C TYR A 44 -29.17 -17.51 18.96
N GLU A 45 -30.16 -17.89 19.77
CA GLU A 45 -30.59 -17.07 20.90
C GLU A 45 -29.48 -16.95 21.96
N MET A 46 -28.75 -18.05 22.24
CA MET A 46 -27.57 -18.00 23.11
C MET A 46 -26.53 -17.02 22.59
N TYR A 47 -26.21 -17.09 21.30
CA TYR A 47 -25.28 -16.16 20.65
C TYR A 47 -25.78 -14.71 20.74
N SER A 48 -27.04 -14.45 20.41
CA SER A 48 -27.67 -13.12 20.43
C SER A 48 -27.58 -12.47 21.80
N ILE A 49 -27.87 -13.20 22.88
CA ILE A 49 -27.78 -12.68 24.25
C ILE A 49 -26.34 -12.30 24.61
N GLU A 50 -25.36 -13.15 24.31
CA GLU A 50 -23.95 -12.84 24.63
C GLU A 50 -23.41 -11.71 23.77
N ARG A 51 -23.82 -11.64 22.50
CA ARG A 51 -23.46 -10.56 21.58
C ARG A 51 -24.02 -9.22 22.07
N ASN A 52 -25.31 -9.17 22.42
CA ASN A 52 -25.95 -7.95 22.91
C ASN A 52 -25.41 -7.50 24.29
N ALA A 53 -24.89 -8.45 25.08
CA ALA A 53 -24.17 -8.17 26.32
C ALA A 53 -22.68 -7.83 26.11
N GLU A 54 -22.23 -7.69 24.86
CA GLU A 54 -20.85 -7.38 24.45
C GLU A 54 -19.81 -8.33 25.07
N ARG A 55 -20.17 -9.60 25.33
CA ARG A 55 -19.25 -10.60 25.87
C ARG A 55 -18.44 -11.27 24.77
N THR A 56 -17.35 -10.65 24.37
CA THR A 56 -16.50 -11.05 23.23
C THR A 56 -16.17 -12.55 23.18
N ALA A 57 -15.61 -13.12 24.25
CA ALA A 57 -15.19 -14.52 24.27
C ALA A 57 -16.36 -15.51 24.17
N SER A 58 -17.47 -15.24 24.86
CA SER A 58 -18.66 -16.09 24.84
C SER A 58 -19.38 -15.99 23.49
N ALA A 59 -19.53 -14.77 22.96
CA ALA A 59 -20.14 -14.53 21.66
C ALA A 59 -19.33 -15.20 20.54
N GLY A 60 -17.99 -15.09 20.57
CA GLY A 60 -17.14 -15.73 19.57
C GLY A 60 -17.14 -17.25 19.60
N ARG A 61 -17.19 -17.87 20.79
CA ARG A 61 -17.37 -19.33 20.90
C ARG A 61 -18.69 -19.79 20.31
N LEU A 62 -19.78 -19.08 20.61
CA LEU A 62 -21.09 -19.41 20.07
C LEU A 62 -21.17 -19.12 18.56
N LEU A 63 -20.49 -18.08 18.08
CA LEU A 63 -20.35 -17.78 16.66
C LEU A 63 -19.62 -18.93 15.92
N TYR A 64 -18.57 -19.48 16.51
CA TYR A 64 -17.89 -20.67 15.99
C TYR A 64 -18.87 -21.84 15.86
N ASP A 65 -19.62 -22.15 16.92
CA ASP A 65 -20.57 -23.26 16.93
C ASP A 65 -21.65 -23.09 15.85
N ILE A 66 -22.24 -21.88 15.71
CA ILE A 66 -23.27 -21.64 14.70
C ILE A 66 -22.71 -21.66 13.28
N PHE A 67 -21.51 -21.14 13.06
CA PHE A 67 -20.88 -21.11 11.73
C PHE A 67 -20.52 -22.52 11.23
N VAL A 68 -20.02 -23.38 12.13
CA VAL A 68 -19.64 -24.74 11.78
C VAL A 68 -20.87 -25.62 11.56
N ASN A 69 -21.86 -25.52 12.44
CA ASN A 69 -22.99 -26.45 12.45
C ASN A 69 -24.16 -26.00 11.55
N PHE A 70 -24.31 -24.70 11.29
CA PHE A 70 -25.45 -24.16 10.54
C PHE A 70 -25.05 -23.16 9.43
N PRO A 71 -24.14 -23.54 8.51
CA PRO A 71 -23.65 -22.63 7.47
C PRO A 71 -24.73 -22.20 6.46
N GLU A 72 -25.84 -22.93 6.35
CA GLU A 72 -26.91 -22.61 5.39
C GLU A 72 -27.91 -21.57 5.92
N GLN A 73 -27.79 -21.15 7.19
CA GLN A 73 -28.74 -20.22 7.79
C GLN A 73 -28.44 -18.77 7.36
N PRO A 74 -29.36 -18.06 6.68
CA PRO A 74 -29.11 -16.71 6.17
C PRO A 74 -28.76 -15.70 7.28
N VAL A 75 -29.29 -15.92 8.48
CA VAL A 75 -29.02 -15.07 9.64
C VAL A 75 -27.54 -15.11 10.02
N VAL A 76 -26.88 -16.27 9.91
CA VAL A 76 -25.44 -16.40 10.19
C VAL A 76 -24.63 -15.55 9.22
N TRP A 77 -25.00 -15.53 7.93
CA TRP A 77 -24.32 -14.69 6.94
C TRP A 77 -24.53 -13.20 7.14
N ARG A 78 -25.69 -12.78 7.66
CA ARG A 78 -25.88 -11.38 8.08
C ARG A 78 -24.93 -10.99 9.21
N GLU A 79 -24.71 -11.88 10.19
CA GLU A 79 -23.74 -11.64 11.26
C GLU A 79 -22.31 -11.56 10.71
N ILE A 80 -21.93 -12.49 9.83
CA ILE A 80 -20.61 -12.49 9.19
C ILE A 80 -20.41 -11.21 8.38
N ALA A 81 -21.40 -10.76 7.61
CA ALA A 81 -21.31 -9.53 6.84
C ALA A 81 -21.07 -8.29 7.72
N VAL A 82 -21.71 -8.22 8.89
CA VAL A 82 -21.48 -7.12 9.85
C VAL A 82 -20.08 -7.18 10.44
N ILE A 83 -19.60 -8.38 10.78
CA ILE A 83 -18.24 -8.60 11.31
C ILE A 83 -17.19 -8.25 10.25
N THR A 84 -17.34 -8.72 9.00
CA THR A 84 -16.38 -8.45 7.93
C THR A 84 -16.39 -6.98 7.50
N ALA A 85 -17.53 -6.32 7.52
CA ALA A 85 -17.61 -4.87 7.34
C ALA A 85 -16.83 -4.12 8.43
N ALA A 86 -16.94 -4.55 9.69
CA ALA A 86 -16.15 -3.98 10.79
C ALA A 86 -14.65 -4.24 10.60
N LEU A 87 -14.25 -5.44 10.15
CA LEU A 87 -12.85 -5.77 9.88
C LEU A 87 -12.23 -4.93 8.77
N ARG A 88 -13.00 -4.58 7.73
CA ARG A 88 -12.55 -3.76 6.60
C ARG A 88 -12.49 -2.27 6.90
N ASN A 89 -13.18 -1.81 7.94
CA ASN A 89 -13.22 -0.41 8.32
C ASN A 89 -12.17 -0.09 9.40
N ASP A 90 -11.47 1.03 9.24
CA ASP A 90 -10.52 1.55 10.23
C ASP A 90 -11.20 2.18 11.46
N SER A 91 -12.53 2.10 11.55
CA SER A 91 -13.29 2.65 12.66
C SER A 91 -12.79 2.12 14.01
N GLN A 92 -12.67 3.07 14.94
CA GLN A 92 -12.28 2.86 16.33
C GLN A 92 -13.48 2.93 17.28
N ASP A 93 -14.70 2.92 16.74
CA ASP A 93 -15.90 2.89 17.57
C ASP A 93 -15.98 1.58 18.37
N LYS A 94 -16.59 1.67 19.55
CA LYS A 94 -16.64 0.54 20.50
C LYS A 94 -17.29 -0.70 19.89
N HIS A 95 -18.30 -0.51 19.03
CA HIS A 95 -19.03 -1.62 18.44
C HIS A 95 -18.18 -2.34 17.38
N ALA A 96 -17.51 -1.60 16.49
CA ALA A 96 -16.55 -2.18 15.54
C ALA A 96 -15.42 -2.93 16.26
N GLN A 97 -14.91 -2.39 17.36
CA GLN A 97 -13.87 -3.07 18.16
C GLN A 97 -14.38 -4.34 18.83
N PHE A 98 -15.63 -4.34 19.33
CA PHE A 98 -16.27 -5.54 19.82
C PHE A 98 -16.37 -6.62 18.73
N LEU A 99 -16.86 -6.27 17.53
CA LEU A 99 -17.00 -7.21 16.40
C LEU A 99 -15.66 -7.77 15.93
N LYS A 100 -14.63 -6.91 15.83
CA LYS A 100 -13.25 -7.32 15.56
C LYS A 100 -12.79 -8.31 16.64
N GLY A 101 -13.00 -7.99 17.91
CA GLY A 101 -12.67 -8.87 19.03
C GLY A 101 -13.37 -10.24 18.95
N VAL A 102 -14.65 -10.28 18.57
CA VAL A 102 -15.41 -11.53 18.40
C VAL A 102 -14.74 -12.41 17.34
N PHE A 103 -14.36 -11.82 16.21
CA PHE A 103 -13.64 -12.52 15.15
C PHE A 103 -12.27 -13.05 15.63
N GLU A 104 -11.51 -12.25 16.38
CA GLU A 104 -10.19 -12.66 16.89
C GLU A 104 -10.23 -13.85 17.86
N THR A 105 -11.39 -14.12 18.48
CA THR A 105 -11.52 -15.30 19.36
C THR A 105 -11.69 -16.62 18.59
N LEU A 106 -12.00 -16.55 17.29
CA LEU A 106 -12.16 -17.73 16.45
C LEU A 106 -10.78 -18.35 16.15
N PRO A 107 -10.67 -19.68 16.03
CA PRO A 107 -9.43 -20.31 15.57
C PRO A 107 -9.02 -19.82 14.17
N GLY A 108 -7.72 -19.65 13.92
CA GLY A 108 -7.18 -19.15 12.64
C GLY A 108 -7.73 -19.86 11.38
N PRO A 109 -7.80 -21.20 11.33
CA PRO A 109 -8.39 -21.91 10.19
C PRO A 109 -9.87 -21.57 9.96
N VAL A 110 -10.61 -21.26 11.02
CA VAL A 110 -12.03 -20.87 10.94
C VAL A 110 -12.16 -19.44 10.47
N GLN A 111 -11.32 -18.53 10.97
CA GLN A 111 -11.24 -17.15 10.50
C GLN A 111 -10.98 -17.11 8.98
N CYS A 112 -9.97 -17.85 8.51
CA CYS A 112 -9.65 -17.96 7.10
C CYS A 112 -10.83 -18.52 6.29
N LYS A 113 -11.42 -19.65 6.72
CA LYS A 113 -12.61 -20.25 6.07
C LYS A 113 -13.81 -19.29 6.02
N MET A 114 -14.04 -18.53 7.08
CA MET A 114 -15.12 -17.54 7.15
C MET A 114 -14.91 -16.42 6.13
N LEU A 115 -13.70 -15.87 6.03
CA LEU A 115 -13.38 -14.83 5.05
C LEU A 115 -13.44 -15.34 3.61
N LEU A 116 -12.97 -16.57 3.33
CA LEU A 116 -13.10 -17.19 2.01
C LEU A 116 -14.56 -17.30 1.59
N LYS A 117 -15.41 -17.89 2.43
CA LYS A 117 -16.83 -18.03 2.13
C LYS A 117 -17.55 -16.68 2.02
N ALA A 118 -17.17 -15.68 2.84
CA ALA A 118 -17.72 -14.34 2.72
C ALA A 118 -17.35 -13.69 1.36
N THR A 119 -16.13 -13.94 0.87
CA THR A 119 -15.68 -13.46 -0.45
C THR A 119 -16.49 -14.08 -1.59
N GLU A 120 -16.84 -15.37 -1.48
CA GLU A 120 -17.69 -16.06 -2.47
C GLU A 120 -19.09 -15.45 -2.60
N GLN A 121 -19.59 -14.79 -1.53
CA GLN A 121 -20.92 -14.18 -1.49
C GLN A 121 -20.95 -12.73 -1.97
N CYS A 122 -19.79 -12.08 -2.15
CA CYS A 122 -19.75 -10.72 -2.65
C CYS A 122 -20.28 -10.65 -4.09
N PHE A 123 -20.96 -9.56 -4.44
CA PHE A 123 -21.62 -9.44 -5.75
C PHE A 123 -20.72 -8.86 -6.81
N ASN A 124 -19.97 -7.80 -6.48
CA ASN A 124 -19.13 -7.07 -7.43
C ASN A 124 -17.63 -7.35 -7.21
N THR A 125 -16.85 -7.08 -8.25
CA THR A 125 -15.41 -7.40 -8.28
C THR A 125 -14.59 -6.62 -7.24
N LEU A 126 -14.93 -5.35 -6.98
CA LEU A 126 -14.21 -4.53 -5.99
C LEU A 126 -14.43 -5.06 -4.58
N GLU A 127 -15.67 -5.37 -4.22
CA GLU A 127 -16.01 -5.91 -2.91
C GLU A 127 -15.33 -7.28 -2.69
N LYS A 128 -15.34 -8.15 -3.71
CA LYS A 128 -14.58 -9.41 -3.71
C LYS A 128 -13.08 -9.16 -3.48
N ALA A 129 -12.50 -8.20 -4.19
CA ALA A 129 -11.09 -7.89 -4.08
C ALA A 129 -10.72 -7.34 -2.71
N GLU A 130 -11.54 -6.46 -2.12
CA GLU A 130 -11.30 -5.91 -0.79
C GLU A 130 -11.43 -6.98 0.32
N MET A 131 -12.41 -7.88 0.18
CA MET A 131 -12.56 -9.03 1.09
C MET A 131 -11.38 -9.99 0.99
N LEU A 132 -10.92 -10.31 -0.23
CA LEU A 132 -9.78 -11.18 -0.42
C LEU A 132 -8.48 -10.51 0.02
N LEU A 133 -8.31 -9.21 -0.19
CA LEU A 133 -7.19 -8.43 0.34
C LEU A 133 -7.13 -8.47 1.87
N LEU A 134 -8.27 -8.36 2.55
CA LEU A 134 -8.33 -8.52 4.01
C LEU A 134 -7.82 -9.91 4.44
N LEU A 135 -8.21 -10.95 3.72
CA LEU A 135 -7.73 -12.31 3.96
C LEU A 135 -6.22 -12.41 3.72
N LEU A 136 -5.70 -11.95 2.58
CA LEU A 136 -4.29 -12.05 2.22
C LEU A 136 -3.37 -11.30 3.20
N LYS A 137 -3.82 -10.15 3.72
CA LYS A 137 -3.08 -9.37 4.73
C LYS A 137 -3.04 -10.08 6.09
N ARG A 138 -4.03 -10.91 6.41
CA ARG A 138 -4.14 -11.63 7.70
C ARG A 138 -3.54 -13.03 7.67
N PHE A 139 -3.59 -13.70 6.52
CA PHE A 139 -3.14 -15.08 6.30
C PHE A 139 -2.14 -15.09 5.13
N PRO A 140 -0.85 -14.76 5.38
CA PRO A 140 0.16 -14.67 4.32
C PRO A 140 0.34 -15.97 3.52
N GLU A 141 0.08 -17.12 4.12
CA GLU A 141 0.09 -18.43 3.47
C GLU A 141 -0.95 -18.53 2.33
N SER A 142 -2.02 -17.77 2.42
CA SER A 142 -3.07 -17.72 1.40
C SER A 142 -2.66 -16.92 0.16
N VAL A 143 -1.58 -16.13 0.23
CA VAL A 143 -1.07 -15.35 -0.92
C VAL A 143 -0.66 -16.27 -2.07
N VAL A 144 -0.03 -17.41 -1.77
CA VAL A 144 0.37 -18.40 -2.79
C VAL A 144 -0.84 -18.96 -3.53
N GLN A 145 -1.96 -19.14 -2.83
CA GLN A 145 -3.17 -19.73 -3.41
C GLN A 145 -4.02 -18.71 -4.17
N HIS A 146 -4.13 -17.48 -3.66
CA HIS A 146 -5.14 -16.52 -4.12
C HIS A 146 -4.57 -15.21 -4.66
N GLY A 147 -3.30 -14.87 -4.38
CA GLY A 147 -2.70 -13.59 -4.73
C GLY A 147 -2.68 -13.33 -6.24
N VAL A 148 -2.09 -14.25 -7.01
CA VAL A 148 -2.00 -14.12 -8.48
C VAL A 148 -3.38 -14.11 -9.12
N SER A 149 -4.28 -15.00 -8.68
CA SER A 149 -5.66 -15.05 -9.18
C SER A 149 -6.39 -13.73 -8.96
N LEU A 150 -6.23 -13.12 -7.78
CA LEU A 150 -6.82 -11.81 -7.47
C LEU A 150 -6.24 -10.71 -8.37
N GLY A 151 -4.92 -10.70 -8.55
CA GLY A 151 -4.25 -9.72 -9.40
C GLY A 151 -4.72 -9.79 -10.85
N GLU A 152 -4.80 -10.99 -11.41
CA GLU A 152 -5.32 -11.19 -12.77
C GLU A 152 -6.80 -10.82 -12.88
N SER A 153 -7.66 -11.18 -11.92
CA SER A 153 -9.07 -10.78 -11.93
C SER A 153 -9.28 -9.26 -11.89
N LEU A 154 -8.41 -8.51 -11.20
CA LEU A 154 -8.45 -7.05 -11.20
C LEU A 154 -8.05 -6.46 -12.57
N LEU A 155 -7.00 -6.99 -13.19
CA LEU A 155 -6.55 -6.56 -14.52
C LEU A 155 -7.56 -6.94 -15.61
N GLU A 156 -8.22 -8.09 -15.46
CA GLU A 156 -9.32 -8.51 -16.33
C GLU A 156 -10.51 -7.56 -16.20
N ALA A 157 -10.91 -7.22 -14.96
CA ALA A 157 -12.00 -6.27 -14.72
C ALA A 157 -11.70 -4.88 -15.32
N GLU A 158 -10.47 -4.39 -15.18
CA GLU A 158 -10.02 -3.16 -15.85
C GLU A 158 -10.22 -3.21 -17.38
N THR A 159 -9.95 -4.37 -17.98
CA THR A 159 -10.10 -4.58 -19.43
C THR A 159 -11.57 -4.67 -19.84
N VAL A 160 -12.38 -5.41 -19.08
CA VAL A 160 -13.82 -5.61 -19.35
C VAL A 160 -14.59 -4.29 -19.23
N GLU A 161 -14.27 -3.48 -18.23
CA GLU A 161 -14.88 -2.16 -18.03
C GLU A 161 -14.34 -1.10 -19.00
N ASN A 162 -13.38 -1.45 -19.87
CA ASN A 162 -12.77 -0.58 -20.88
C ASN A 162 -12.31 0.78 -20.33
N LEU A 163 -11.55 0.76 -19.24
CA LEU A 163 -11.08 2.00 -18.61
C LEU A 163 -9.97 2.65 -19.44
N ASP A 164 -10.18 3.91 -19.82
CA ASP A 164 -9.29 4.68 -20.71
C ASP A 164 -7.97 5.13 -20.07
N THR A 165 -7.82 4.94 -18.75
CA THR A 165 -6.65 5.38 -17.99
C THR A 165 -6.13 4.29 -17.08
N PRO A 166 -4.79 4.12 -16.96
CA PRO A 166 -4.21 3.21 -15.98
C PRO A 166 -4.47 3.67 -14.54
N VAL A 167 -4.82 4.93 -14.29
CA VAL A 167 -5.14 5.45 -12.95
C VAL A 167 -6.61 5.18 -12.62
N ASN A 168 -6.91 3.93 -12.28
CA ASN A 168 -8.26 3.48 -11.93
C ASN A 168 -8.29 2.61 -10.65
N CYS A 169 -9.49 2.30 -10.16
CA CYS A 169 -9.69 1.59 -8.91
C CYS A 169 -9.10 0.16 -8.91
N PHE A 170 -9.27 -0.58 -10.01
CA PHE A 170 -8.75 -1.94 -10.14
C PHE A 170 -7.23 -1.96 -10.18
N ARG A 171 -6.62 -1.10 -11.03
CA ARG A 171 -5.17 -0.98 -11.14
C ARG A 171 -4.55 -0.52 -9.84
N LYS A 172 -5.20 0.42 -9.14
CA LYS A 172 -4.73 0.91 -7.85
C LYS A 172 -4.75 -0.19 -6.78
N LEU A 173 -5.82 -0.97 -6.67
CA LEU A 173 -5.87 -2.14 -5.77
C LEU A 173 -4.79 -3.17 -6.15
N PHE A 174 -4.63 -3.46 -7.44
CA PHE A 174 -3.63 -4.41 -7.89
C PHE A 174 -2.21 -3.93 -7.53
N VAL A 175 -1.83 -2.73 -7.96
CA VAL A 175 -0.45 -2.23 -7.85
C VAL A 175 -0.08 -1.84 -6.42
N CYS A 176 -0.99 -1.23 -5.66
CA CYS A 176 -0.69 -0.70 -4.34
C CYS A 176 -0.96 -1.69 -3.20
N ASP A 177 -1.88 -2.64 -3.38
CA ASP A 177 -2.33 -3.52 -2.30
C ASP A 177 -2.02 -5.00 -2.57
N VAL A 178 -2.29 -5.51 -3.78
CA VAL A 178 -2.13 -6.95 -4.08
C VAL A 178 -0.69 -7.30 -4.46
N LEU A 179 -0.11 -6.59 -5.42
CA LEU A 179 1.21 -6.87 -5.97
C LEU A 179 2.32 -6.85 -4.90
N PRO A 180 2.35 -5.90 -3.94
CA PRO A 180 3.32 -5.94 -2.85
C PRO A 180 3.19 -7.19 -1.98
N LEU A 181 1.98 -7.74 -1.77
CA LEU A 181 1.80 -8.98 -1.02
C LEU A 181 2.37 -10.17 -1.80
N ILE A 182 2.15 -10.21 -3.11
CA ILE A 182 2.68 -11.26 -3.99
C ILE A 182 4.21 -11.23 -4.01
N LEU A 183 4.81 -10.06 -4.25
CA LEU A 183 6.26 -9.92 -4.44
C LEU A 183 7.07 -10.13 -3.15
N ASN A 184 6.50 -9.79 -1.99
CA ASN A 184 7.16 -9.96 -0.69
C ASN A 184 6.90 -11.34 -0.05
N ASN A 185 6.17 -12.23 -0.71
CA ASN A 185 5.93 -13.57 -0.21
C ASN A 185 7.08 -14.52 -0.60
N ALA A 186 7.78 -15.05 0.38
CA ALA A 186 8.97 -15.89 0.16
C ALA A 186 8.68 -17.24 -0.52
N ASP A 187 7.43 -17.73 -0.41
CA ASP A 187 7.01 -19.00 -1.01
C ASP A 187 6.47 -18.81 -2.43
N MET A 188 6.42 -17.57 -2.92
CA MET A 188 5.91 -17.23 -4.25
C MET A 188 6.98 -17.40 -5.33
N CYS A 189 6.70 -18.25 -6.32
CA CYS A 189 7.56 -18.45 -7.48
C CYS A 189 6.82 -18.02 -8.76
N LEU A 190 7.05 -16.79 -9.22
CA LEU A 190 6.44 -16.27 -10.45
C LEU A 190 7.34 -16.47 -11.67
N PRO A 191 6.77 -16.77 -12.85
CA PRO A 191 7.50 -16.68 -14.10
C PRO A 191 8.05 -15.27 -14.33
N VAL A 192 9.29 -15.18 -14.82
CA VAL A 192 9.97 -13.90 -15.12
C VAL A 192 9.14 -13.00 -16.05
N SER A 193 8.47 -13.58 -17.05
CA SER A 193 7.58 -12.84 -17.95
C SER A 193 6.42 -12.15 -17.22
N LEU A 194 5.89 -12.80 -16.18
CA LEU A 194 4.81 -12.26 -15.36
C LEU A 194 5.31 -11.14 -14.44
N LEU A 195 6.51 -11.29 -13.87
CA LEU A 195 7.17 -10.24 -13.09
C LEU A 195 7.35 -8.96 -13.93
N TYR A 196 7.85 -9.08 -15.15
CA TYR A 196 7.97 -7.93 -16.07
C TYR A 196 6.60 -7.32 -16.42
N LYS A 197 5.57 -8.15 -16.71
CA LYS A 197 4.21 -7.67 -16.96
C LYS A 197 3.70 -6.82 -15.78
N TYR A 198 3.84 -7.32 -14.55
CA TYR A 198 3.36 -6.64 -13.34
C TYR A 198 4.15 -5.37 -13.04
N MET A 199 5.47 -5.40 -13.18
CA MET A 199 6.31 -4.23 -13.02
C MET A 199 5.95 -3.14 -14.04
N HIS A 200 5.70 -3.48 -15.30
CA HIS A 200 5.27 -2.49 -16.30
C HIS A 200 3.89 -1.91 -15.97
N LYS A 201 2.94 -2.74 -15.53
CA LYS A 201 1.62 -2.28 -15.07
C LYS A 201 1.71 -1.33 -13.87
N ALA A 202 2.65 -1.57 -12.97
CA ALA A 202 2.93 -0.70 -11.83
C ALA A 202 3.61 0.61 -12.25
N ALA A 203 4.63 0.55 -13.11
CA ALA A 203 5.31 1.73 -13.65
C ALA A 203 4.33 2.66 -14.37
N GLU A 204 3.51 2.11 -15.26
CA GLU A 204 2.46 2.85 -15.96
C GLU A 204 1.49 3.53 -14.97
N PHE A 205 1.01 2.79 -13.96
CA PHE A 205 0.13 3.35 -12.93
C PHE A 205 0.77 4.51 -12.17
N TYR A 206 1.96 4.30 -11.59
CA TYR A 206 2.60 5.30 -10.73
C TYR A 206 3.03 6.54 -11.52
N ILE A 207 3.56 6.38 -12.74
CA ILE A 207 3.93 7.50 -13.62
C ILE A 207 2.68 8.30 -13.97
N CYS A 208 1.61 7.65 -14.45
CA CYS A 208 0.38 8.36 -14.78
C CYS A 208 -0.29 8.99 -13.56
N TYR A 209 -0.17 8.39 -12.38
CA TYR A 209 -0.71 8.94 -11.13
C TYR A 209 -0.04 10.28 -10.77
N VAL A 210 1.29 10.36 -10.83
CA VAL A 210 2.03 11.59 -10.48
C VAL A 210 1.96 12.66 -11.56
N THR A 211 1.82 12.27 -12.84
CA THR A 211 1.72 13.22 -13.95
C THR A 211 0.28 13.67 -14.22
N ARG A 212 -0.71 13.16 -13.47
CA ARG A 212 -2.12 13.55 -13.66
C ARG A 212 -2.27 15.03 -13.35
N GLU A 213 -3.02 15.75 -14.18
CA GLU A 213 -3.36 17.14 -13.88
C GLU A 213 -4.24 17.20 -12.61
N PRO A 214 -4.06 18.21 -11.73
CA PRO A 214 -5.00 18.45 -10.65
C PRO A 214 -6.39 18.69 -11.25
N SER A 215 -7.38 17.86 -10.89
CA SER A 215 -8.74 18.00 -11.44
C SER A 215 -9.32 19.38 -11.09
N ALA A 216 -9.77 20.11 -12.11
CA ALA A 216 -10.40 21.43 -11.97
C ALA A 216 -11.81 21.36 -11.35
N ASP A 217 -12.43 20.17 -11.30
CA ASP A 217 -13.83 20.01 -10.91
C ASP A 217 -14.10 20.15 -9.40
N ALA A 218 -13.06 20.16 -8.55
CA ALA A 218 -13.23 20.42 -7.11
C ALA A 218 -13.52 21.91 -6.79
N GLN A 219 -13.59 22.80 -7.79
CA GLN A 219 -13.78 24.24 -7.61
C GLN A 219 -15.21 24.74 -7.85
N MET A 220 -16.16 23.88 -8.21
CA MET A 220 -17.56 24.27 -8.46
C MET A 220 -18.55 23.69 -7.44
N GLN A 221 -18.20 23.71 -6.14
CA GLN A 221 -19.21 23.67 -5.06
C GLN A 221 -18.58 24.12 -3.73
N GLY A 222 -18.53 25.43 -3.53
CA GLY A 222 -18.11 26.03 -2.28
C GLY A 222 -18.60 27.46 -2.22
N SER A 223 -19.74 27.67 -1.59
CA SER A 223 -20.25 28.99 -1.21
C SER A 223 -19.13 29.80 -0.57
N GLN A 224 -18.96 31.04 -1.02
CA GLN A 224 -18.03 32.00 -0.42
C GLN A 224 -18.38 32.18 1.06
N GLU A 225 -17.59 31.62 1.96
CA GLU A 225 -17.49 32.11 3.32
C GLU A 225 -16.16 32.82 3.51
N VAL A 226 -16.28 34.12 3.74
CA VAL A 226 -15.24 35.05 4.14
C VAL A 226 -14.79 34.70 5.55
N GLY A 227 -13.51 34.41 5.75
CA GLY A 227 -12.88 34.54 7.07
C GLY A 227 -11.76 33.55 7.40
N GLY A 228 -10.56 34.09 7.64
CA GLY A 228 -9.51 33.42 8.42
C GLY A 228 -8.18 33.28 7.70
N LEU A 229 -7.30 34.27 7.88
CA LEU A 229 -5.88 34.17 7.55
C LEU A 229 -5.27 32.97 8.27
N LYS A 230 -4.92 31.91 7.54
CA LYS A 230 -4.06 30.81 8.01
C LYS A 230 -2.78 30.78 7.18
N SER A 231 -1.67 30.57 7.88
CA SER A 231 -0.28 30.67 7.39
C SER A 231 0.02 29.86 6.11
N PRO A 232 0.93 30.35 5.25
CA PRO A 232 1.40 29.62 4.07
C PRO A 232 2.45 28.58 4.51
N GLY A 233 2.03 27.33 4.73
CA GLY A 233 2.95 26.32 5.25
C GLY A 233 2.32 24.94 5.40
N ARG A 234 1.82 24.39 4.30
CA ARG A 234 1.64 22.95 4.01
C ARG A 234 1.05 22.88 2.60
N GLY A 235 1.86 22.47 1.63
CA GLY A 235 1.40 22.27 0.25
C GLY A 235 0.14 21.41 0.27
N ARG A 236 -0.93 21.86 -0.39
CA ARG A 236 -2.09 21.01 -0.65
C ARG A 236 -1.58 19.87 -1.54
N SER A 237 -1.43 18.67 -0.97
CA SER A 237 -1.29 17.45 -1.76
C SER A 237 -2.38 17.43 -2.81
N GLN A 238 -1.97 17.24 -4.06
CA GLN A 238 -2.83 17.02 -5.22
C GLN A 238 -3.93 16.01 -4.83
N ARG A 239 -5.19 16.45 -4.74
CA ARG A 239 -6.30 15.55 -4.38
C ARG A 239 -6.69 14.75 -5.63
N CYS A 240 -5.94 13.70 -5.93
CA CYS A 240 -6.32 12.74 -6.96
C CYS A 240 -7.44 11.84 -6.40
N VAL A 241 -8.68 12.05 -6.83
CA VAL A 241 -9.80 11.13 -6.57
C VAL A 241 -9.84 10.12 -7.72
N ILE A 242 -9.83 8.83 -7.37
CA ILE A 242 -9.96 7.71 -8.30
C ILE A 242 -11.40 7.22 -8.23
N ASP A 243 -12.08 7.21 -9.36
CA ASP A 243 -13.48 6.78 -9.44
C ASP A 243 -13.65 5.35 -8.91
N GLY A 244 -14.72 5.14 -8.14
CA GLY A 244 -14.98 3.87 -7.46
C GLY A 244 -14.26 3.68 -6.12
N LEU A 245 -13.43 4.62 -5.68
CA LEU A 245 -12.77 4.61 -4.38
C LEU A 245 -13.14 5.82 -3.52
N SER A 246 -13.01 5.68 -2.20
CA SER A 246 -13.10 6.84 -1.29
C SER A 246 -11.92 7.80 -1.48
N GLU A 247 -12.03 9.03 -0.96
CA GLU A 247 -10.91 9.99 -1.01
C GLU A 247 -9.66 9.44 -0.32
N LYS A 248 -9.80 8.89 0.89
CA LYS A 248 -8.70 8.20 1.60
C LYS A 248 -8.19 7.00 0.78
N ALA A 249 -9.15 6.26 0.21
CA ALA A 249 -9.01 5.24 -0.82
C ALA A 249 -8.05 5.62 -1.95
N SER A 250 -8.10 6.86 -2.42
CA SER A 250 -7.47 7.26 -3.68
C SER A 250 -6.03 7.77 -3.52
N VAL A 251 -5.60 8.02 -2.29
CA VAL A 251 -4.27 8.58 -2.00
C VAL A 251 -3.19 7.51 -2.08
N VAL A 252 -2.13 7.82 -2.83
CA VAL A 252 -0.89 7.03 -2.89
C VAL A 252 0.23 7.88 -2.30
N THR A 253 0.86 7.38 -1.23
CA THR A 253 1.99 8.05 -0.57
C THR A 253 3.31 7.64 -1.21
N GLU A 254 4.20 8.60 -1.47
CA GLU A 254 5.56 8.33 -2.00
C GLU A 254 5.55 7.39 -3.23
N PRO A 255 4.85 7.77 -4.32
CA PRO A 255 4.65 6.90 -5.49
C PRO A 255 5.93 6.51 -6.22
N TRP A 256 6.94 7.39 -6.27
CA TRP A 256 8.23 7.11 -6.90
C TRP A 256 9.05 6.12 -6.06
N GLU A 257 9.02 6.28 -4.74
CA GLU A 257 9.70 5.43 -3.78
C GLU A 257 9.11 4.02 -3.81
N ARG A 258 7.78 3.89 -3.83
CA ARG A 258 7.10 2.60 -3.98
C ARG A 258 7.42 1.91 -5.30
N LEU A 259 7.51 2.67 -6.40
CA LEU A 259 7.90 2.12 -7.70
C LEU A 259 9.36 1.64 -7.67
N LEU A 260 10.27 2.42 -7.07
CA LEU A 260 11.68 2.05 -6.94
C LEU A 260 11.88 0.80 -6.07
N GLU A 261 11.18 0.70 -4.94
CA GLU A 261 11.17 -0.50 -4.09
C GLU A 261 10.71 -1.73 -4.88
N MET A 262 9.63 -1.58 -5.66
CA MET A 262 9.10 -2.67 -6.48
C MET A 262 10.10 -3.13 -7.55
N VAL A 263 10.81 -2.19 -8.19
CA VAL A 263 11.86 -2.52 -9.15
C VAL A 263 12.98 -3.31 -8.49
N GLY A 264 13.42 -2.92 -7.30
CA GLY A 264 14.45 -3.65 -6.56
C GLY A 264 14.02 -5.07 -6.14
N VAL A 265 12.75 -5.27 -5.80
CA VAL A 265 12.24 -6.63 -5.52
C VAL A 265 12.14 -7.46 -6.80
N VAL A 266 11.59 -6.89 -7.87
CA VAL A 266 11.44 -7.59 -9.16
C VAL A 266 12.80 -7.93 -9.76
N GLY A 267 13.78 -7.03 -9.71
CA GLY A 267 15.11 -7.30 -10.20
C GLY A 267 15.79 -8.44 -9.42
N SER A 268 15.60 -8.50 -8.10
CA SER A 268 16.13 -9.60 -7.28
C SER A 268 15.48 -10.92 -7.65
N LEU A 269 14.18 -10.94 -7.97
CA LEU A 269 13.46 -12.13 -8.43
C LEU A 269 13.80 -12.51 -9.88
N CYS A 270 14.34 -11.58 -10.67
CA CYS A 270 14.78 -11.79 -12.05
C CYS A 270 16.30 -12.04 -12.17
N ASP A 271 17.01 -12.23 -11.06
CA ASP A 271 18.47 -12.38 -10.99
C ASP A 271 19.23 -11.23 -11.70
N TRP A 272 18.74 -9.99 -11.56
CA TRP A 272 19.43 -8.82 -12.09
C TRP A 272 20.80 -8.65 -11.44
N GLN A 273 21.83 -8.41 -12.26
CA GLN A 273 23.19 -8.41 -11.75
C GLN A 273 23.45 -7.25 -10.80
N GLY A 274 23.95 -7.57 -9.60
CA GLY A 274 24.44 -6.57 -8.64
C GLY A 274 23.38 -5.94 -7.75
N GLU A 275 22.15 -6.48 -7.73
CA GLU A 275 21.10 -5.96 -6.86
C GLU A 275 21.28 -6.35 -5.40
N LYS A 276 21.92 -5.46 -4.65
CA LYS A 276 21.54 -5.23 -3.26
C LYS A 276 20.84 -3.88 -3.20
N ALA A 277 19.53 -3.90 -3.41
CA ALA A 277 18.59 -2.81 -3.15
C ALA A 277 19.11 -1.41 -3.57
N SER A 278 19.07 -1.11 -4.87
CA SER A 278 19.24 0.28 -5.35
C SER A 278 18.25 1.18 -4.61
N ARG A 279 18.75 2.17 -3.88
CA ARG A 279 17.97 3.04 -2.98
C ARG A 279 17.59 4.36 -3.62
N SER A 280 18.10 4.67 -4.81
CA SER A 280 17.73 5.86 -5.55
C SER A 280 17.75 5.67 -7.07
N TYR A 281 17.02 6.52 -7.79
CA TYR A 281 17.09 6.60 -9.25
C TYR A 281 18.48 6.98 -9.78
N SER A 282 19.30 7.68 -8.98
CA SER A 282 20.68 8.01 -9.34
C SER A 282 21.60 6.79 -9.35
N GLU A 283 21.47 5.91 -8.35
CA GLU A 283 22.19 4.63 -8.29
C GLU A 283 21.75 3.71 -9.44
N LEU A 284 20.45 3.71 -9.74
CA LEU A 284 19.88 2.95 -10.84
C LEU A 284 20.41 3.43 -12.21
N LEU A 285 20.57 4.75 -12.42
CA LEU A 285 21.23 5.32 -13.60
C LEU A 285 22.71 4.90 -13.69
N GLN A 286 23.47 5.07 -12.62
CA GLN A 286 24.89 4.69 -12.57
C GLN A 286 25.07 3.21 -12.94
N ARG A 287 24.17 2.35 -12.44
CA ARG A 287 24.21 0.93 -12.71
C ARG A 287 23.96 0.61 -14.18
N VAL A 288 23.00 1.28 -14.81
CA VAL A 288 22.75 1.11 -16.25
C VAL A 288 23.97 1.55 -17.06
N SER A 289 24.63 2.64 -16.70
CA SER A 289 25.86 3.07 -17.37
C SER A 289 26.98 2.02 -17.27
N GLU A 290 27.14 1.38 -16.11
CA GLU A 290 28.08 0.27 -15.94
C GLU A 290 27.72 -0.93 -16.82
N LEU A 291 26.46 -1.38 -16.78
CA LEU A 291 25.98 -2.53 -17.56
C LEU A 291 26.18 -2.29 -19.06
N CYS A 292 25.81 -1.12 -19.57
CA CYS A 292 26.03 -0.74 -20.97
C CYS A 292 27.50 -0.82 -21.39
N ARG A 293 28.44 -0.50 -20.50
CA ARG A 293 29.88 -0.61 -20.76
C ARG A 293 30.33 -2.08 -20.89
N TYR A 294 29.80 -2.95 -20.04
CA TYR A 294 30.14 -4.39 -20.04
C TYR A 294 29.42 -5.18 -21.14
N MET A 295 28.32 -4.68 -21.71
CA MET A 295 27.61 -5.31 -22.83
C MET A 295 28.49 -5.50 -24.07
N SER A 296 29.55 -4.69 -24.23
CA SER A 296 30.50 -4.84 -25.33
C SER A 296 31.35 -6.12 -25.27
N ALA A 297 31.26 -6.89 -24.17
CA ALA A 297 32.19 -7.98 -23.86
C ALA A 297 31.53 -9.36 -23.56
N THR A 298 30.21 -9.53 -23.69
CA THR A 298 29.49 -10.74 -23.20
C THR A 298 28.71 -11.52 -24.28
N ASP A 299 28.60 -12.85 -24.07
CA ASP A 299 27.85 -13.80 -24.90
C ASP A 299 26.33 -13.50 -25.04
N SER A 300 25.75 -13.94 -26.16
CA SER A 300 24.37 -13.72 -26.65
C SER A 300 23.24 -13.94 -25.62
N GLU A 301 23.38 -14.90 -24.70
CA GLU A 301 22.31 -15.27 -23.76
C GLU A 301 22.26 -14.40 -22.50
N GLY A 302 23.40 -13.83 -22.10
CA GLY A 302 23.48 -12.81 -21.04
C GLY A 302 22.96 -11.45 -21.52
N PHE A 303 23.08 -11.20 -22.82
CA PHE A 303 22.64 -9.96 -23.47
C PHE A 303 21.14 -9.73 -23.33
N ALA A 304 20.29 -10.72 -23.67
CA ALA A 304 18.84 -10.55 -23.61
C ALA A 304 18.32 -10.24 -22.19
N ARG A 305 18.92 -10.85 -21.15
CA ARG A 305 18.57 -10.58 -19.74
C ARG A 305 18.99 -9.17 -19.31
N CYS A 306 20.19 -8.73 -19.70
CA CYS A 306 20.66 -7.38 -19.40
C CYS A 306 19.87 -6.31 -20.16
N CYS A 307 19.41 -6.59 -21.39
CA CYS A 307 18.61 -5.65 -22.17
C CYS A 307 17.32 -5.25 -21.46
N ALA A 308 16.58 -6.22 -20.92
CA ALA A 308 15.34 -5.94 -20.20
C ALA A 308 15.60 -5.06 -18.96
N GLN A 309 16.61 -5.41 -18.15
CA GLN A 309 17.05 -4.60 -17.01
C GLN A 309 17.40 -3.16 -17.43
N ILE A 310 18.25 -3.00 -18.45
CA ILE A 310 18.71 -1.70 -18.95
C ILE A 310 17.53 -0.86 -19.45
N VAL A 311 16.66 -1.44 -20.27
CA VAL A 311 15.53 -0.72 -20.87
C VAL A 311 14.55 -0.27 -19.80
N THR A 312 14.16 -1.16 -18.87
CA THR A 312 13.27 -0.79 -17.77
C THR A 312 13.89 0.31 -16.92
N CYS A 313 15.14 0.12 -16.50
CA CYS A 313 15.81 1.07 -15.61
C CYS A 313 16.00 2.44 -16.26
N CYS A 314 16.49 2.51 -17.50
CA CYS A 314 16.60 3.76 -18.26
C CYS A 314 15.26 4.48 -18.39
N THR A 315 14.20 3.74 -18.73
CA THR A 315 12.86 4.30 -18.92
C THR A 315 12.36 4.95 -17.63
N LEU A 316 12.54 4.28 -16.49
CA LEU A 316 12.12 4.79 -15.20
C LEU A 316 12.93 6.02 -14.76
N VAL A 317 14.26 6.01 -14.93
CA VAL A 317 15.10 7.19 -14.66
C VAL A 317 14.69 8.36 -15.54
N LEU A 318 14.43 8.10 -16.83
CA LEU A 318 14.01 9.14 -17.76
C LEU A 318 12.70 9.79 -17.31
N PHE A 319 11.66 9.01 -17.02
CA PHE A 319 10.37 9.55 -16.58
C PHE A 319 10.47 10.28 -15.24
N HIS A 320 11.20 9.72 -14.27
CA HIS A 320 11.45 10.37 -12.99
C HIS A 320 12.17 11.72 -13.18
N SER A 321 13.26 11.73 -13.95
CA SER A 321 14.06 12.94 -14.18
C SER A 321 13.27 13.99 -14.96
N ALA A 322 12.50 13.57 -15.98
CA ALA A 322 11.63 14.44 -16.75
C ALA A 322 10.53 15.06 -15.86
N PHE A 323 9.87 14.25 -15.04
CA PHE A 323 8.86 14.74 -14.09
C PHE A 323 9.45 15.78 -13.13
N HIS A 324 10.60 15.51 -12.52
CA HIS A 324 11.26 16.45 -11.61
C HIS A 324 11.69 17.73 -12.32
N TYR A 325 12.25 17.63 -13.53
CA TYR A 325 12.64 18.78 -14.33
C TYR A 325 11.43 19.65 -14.68
N VAL A 326 10.37 19.07 -15.25
CA VAL A 326 9.16 19.82 -15.64
C VAL A 326 8.47 20.39 -14.39
N SER A 327 8.42 19.66 -13.28
CA SER A 327 7.88 20.18 -12.02
C SER A 327 8.67 21.37 -11.48
N ALA A 328 9.98 21.44 -11.73
CA ALA A 328 10.82 22.57 -11.32
C ALA A 328 10.72 23.77 -12.29
N VAL A 329 10.64 23.51 -13.60
CA VAL A 329 10.62 24.55 -14.64
C VAL A 329 9.22 25.12 -14.86
N GLN A 330 8.19 24.29 -14.78
CA GLN A 330 6.79 24.68 -14.98
C GLN A 330 5.87 24.05 -13.91
N PRO A 331 5.95 24.51 -12.65
CA PRO A 331 5.16 23.96 -11.55
C PRO A 331 3.65 23.95 -11.81
N SER A 332 3.14 24.91 -12.61
CA SER A 332 1.71 25.05 -12.92
C SER A 332 1.09 23.87 -13.66
N LEU A 333 1.89 23.00 -14.30
CA LEU A 333 1.38 21.80 -14.97
C LEU A 333 0.96 20.70 -13.98
N PHE A 334 1.56 20.69 -12.78
CA PHE A 334 1.35 19.63 -11.79
C PHE A 334 0.84 20.14 -10.44
N GLN A 335 1.05 21.41 -10.12
CA GLN A 335 0.49 22.06 -8.94
C GLN A 335 -0.56 23.06 -9.37
N GLY A 336 -1.81 22.83 -8.94
CA GLY A 336 -2.87 23.83 -9.03
C GLY A 336 -2.37 25.14 -8.41
N HIS A 337 -2.43 26.20 -9.20
CA HIS A 337 -1.91 27.56 -8.99
C HIS A 337 -1.39 27.94 -7.57
N VAL A 338 -0.21 28.59 -7.55
CA VAL A 338 0.54 29.31 -6.48
C VAL A 338 1.78 28.52 -5.99
N SER A 339 3.03 28.99 -6.05
CA SER A 339 3.58 30.34 -5.79
C SER A 339 4.87 30.62 -6.60
N LEU A 340 5.11 31.91 -6.93
CA LEU A 340 6.40 32.45 -7.36
C LEU A 340 7.42 32.32 -6.22
N SER A 341 8.27 31.29 -6.19
CA SER A 341 9.56 31.33 -5.47
C SER A 341 10.54 30.18 -5.72
N SER A 342 10.28 29.21 -6.61
CA SER A 342 11.30 28.21 -6.96
C SER A 342 12.14 28.69 -8.14
N CYS A 343 13.40 29.06 -7.87
CA CYS A 343 14.40 29.32 -8.90
C CYS A 343 14.60 28.03 -9.73
N PRO A 344 14.56 28.08 -11.08
CA PRO A 344 14.68 26.87 -11.90
C PRO A 344 16.12 26.34 -11.83
N TRP A 345 16.27 25.06 -11.49
CA TRP A 345 17.54 24.36 -11.64
C TRP A 345 17.72 24.01 -13.11
N VAL A 346 18.75 24.58 -13.73
CA VAL A 346 19.16 24.26 -15.10
C VAL A 346 20.09 23.05 -15.05
N LEU A 347 19.78 22.02 -15.85
CA LEU A 347 20.68 20.89 -16.07
C LEU A 347 21.90 21.40 -16.86
N LEU A 348 23.01 21.62 -16.17
CA LEU A 348 24.31 21.78 -16.82
C LEU A 348 24.85 20.37 -17.05
N GLU A 349 24.89 19.93 -18.30
CA GLU A 349 25.69 18.77 -18.68
C GLU A 349 27.16 19.03 -18.33
N ASP A 350 27.83 18.00 -17.82
CA ASP A 350 29.26 18.05 -17.55
C ASP A 350 30.04 18.18 -18.87
N LEU A 351 30.41 19.42 -19.21
CA LEU A 351 31.22 19.78 -20.39
C LEU A 351 32.70 19.37 -20.26
N SER A 352 33.09 18.66 -19.20
CA SER A 352 34.46 18.15 -19.03
C SER A 352 34.92 17.24 -20.17
N SER A 353 33.98 16.59 -20.86
CA SER A 353 34.25 15.81 -22.07
C SER A 353 34.41 16.64 -23.35
N VAL A 354 34.04 17.92 -23.35
CA VAL A 354 34.11 18.80 -24.54
C VAL A 354 35.40 19.65 -24.54
N TYR A 355 36.05 19.83 -23.39
CA TYR A 355 37.25 20.67 -23.25
C TYR A 355 38.53 19.91 -22.88
N THR A 356 38.54 18.59 -22.96
CA THR A 356 39.75 17.76 -22.77
C THR A 356 40.50 17.60 -24.09
N ASP A 357 41.01 18.70 -24.65
CA ASP A 357 42.24 18.72 -25.49
C ASP A 357 42.62 20.14 -25.91
N VAL A 358 42.84 21.03 -24.93
CA VAL A 358 43.74 22.17 -25.15
C VAL A 358 44.95 21.95 -24.26
N GLU A 359 45.98 21.31 -24.82
CA GLU A 359 47.31 21.21 -24.24
C GLU A 359 47.81 22.61 -23.88
N VAL A 360 47.78 22.95 -22.58
CA VAL A 360 48.56 24.08 -22.07
C VAL A 360 49.92 23.54 -21.67
N GLU A 361 50.87 23.59 -22.61
CA GLU A 361 52.30 23.46 -22.30
C GLU A 361 52.67 24.44 -21.17
N ARG A 362 53.03 23.92 -20.00
CA ARG A 362 53.66 24.70 -18.93
C ARG A 362 55.09 24.24 -18.74
N LYS A 363 56.03 24.98 -19.33
CA LYS A 363 57.40 25.11 -18.84
C LYS A 363 57.74 26.59 -18.69
N HIS A 364 58.10 27.01 -17.48
CA HIS A 364 59.40 27.64 -17.22
C HIS A 364 59.67 27.78 -15.72
N THR A 365 60.86 27.31 -15.35
CA THR A 365 61.47 27.28 -14.02
C THR A 365 62.21 28.57 -13.63
N HIS A 366 62.14 28.90 -12.34
CA HIS A 366 63.09 29.60 -11.45
C HIS A 366 63.55 31.05 -11.73
N LYS A 367 63.37 31.93 -10.71
CA LYS A 367 64.51 32.61 -10.03
C LYS A 367 64.14 33.14 -8.63
N LYS A 368 64.79 32.60 -7.59
CA LYS A 368 64.92 33.22 -6.25
C LYS A 368 65.89 34.41 -6.34
N ARG A 369 65.57 35.53 -5.69
CA ARG A 369 66.57 36.53 -5.25
C ARG A 369 66.21 37.01 -3.85
N LYS A 370 67.05 36.68 -2.87
CA LYS A 370 67.13 37.28 -1.53
C LYS A 370 68.21 38.36 -1.59
N LEU A 371 67.96 39.53 -0.99
CA LEU A 371 69.00 40.39 -0.41
C LEU A 371 68.36 41.39 0.55
N ALA A 372 68.91 41.40 1.76
CA ALA A 372 68.65 42.30 2.87
C ALA A 372 69.59 43.50 2.81
N ASP A 373 69.31 44.59 3.53
CA ASP A 373 70.08 45.04 4.70
C ASP A 373 69.48 46.36 5.28
N GLY A 374 69.65 46.59 6.58
CA GLY A 374 69.20 47.80 7.28
C GLY A 374 69.35 47.78 8.81
N ARG A 375 70.58 47.56 9.31
CA ARG A 375 71.13 47.90 10.65
C ARG A 375 70.83 49.37 11.09
N GLU A 376 70.83 49.84 12.35
CA GLU A 376 71.02 49.35 13.73
C GLU A 376 70.92 50.59 14.69
N LYS A 377 70.55 50.38 15.97
CA LYS A 377 71.09 51.00 17.23
C LYS A 377 70.08 51.43 18.33
N THR A 378 70.03 50.58 19.37
CA THR A 378 70.14 50.81 20.84
C THR A 378 69.59 52.06 21.55
N MET A 379 68.83 51.86 22.65
CA MET A 379 69.17 52.24 24.06
C MET A 379 68.22 51.51 25.07
N VAL A 380 68.74 50.71 26.03
CA VAL A 380 68.82 50.95 27.52
C VAL A 380 67.46 50.80 28.26
N SER A 381 67.26 50.23 29.47
CA SER A 381 67.93 49.34 30.46
C SER A 381 67.05 49.34 31.75
N MET A 382 67.31 48.38 32.65
CA MET A 382 66.96 48.28 34.10
C MET A 382 65.60 47.66 34.50
N LYS A 383 65.56 46.50 35.20
CA LYS A 383 65.88 46.19 36.64
C LYS A 383 64.90 46.90 37.59
N SER A 384 64.37 46.35 38.69
CA SER A 384 64.66 45.23 39.62
C SER A 384 63.32 44.83 40.30
N SER A 385 63.14 43.75 41.07
CA SER A 385 63.99 43.04 42.03
C SER A 385 63.52 41.60 42.18
#